data_AF-A0A244E6T2-F1
#
_entry.id   AF-A0A244E6T2-F1
#
_cell.length_a   1.000
_cell.length_b   1.000
_cell.length_c   1.000
_cell.angle_alpha   90.00
_cell.angle_beta   90.00
_cell.angle_gamma   90.00
#
_symmetry.space_group_name_H-M   'P 1'
#
loop_
_entity.id
_entity.type
_entity.pdbx_description
1 polymer ?
#
loop_
_entity_poly.entity_id
_entity_poly.type
_entity_poly.pdbx_seq_one_letter_code
_entity_poly.pdbx_strand_id
1 'polypeptide(L)'
;MKIAPPPPPAPVPLSAGHALLDPGALSRLTEKAVREVTRQGQSANTQASYAGAMRYWAAWYGARYGQALHLPVPIPVVVQFIVDHAQRRAEDGVEAGPVKTTRKRVHRAAGGPAAPQQELVHDLPPVIDQQLVAQRYKGKLGPLALNTLVHRIAVLSKAHQVVPDMDNPCNHPGVRDLLKNVRRGYADRGVRAHKQSALTREPLEAVLATCDESPRGKRDRALLLFAWASGGRRRSEVTTATMENLHNHGARGFVYVLGRSKANQEAKDDESNHKPVSGKAAQALREWLALSGISEGPIFRRLRKGGKVTADALDPEAVRKIVQRRCALAGLPGQFSAHSLRSGFVTEAGSQDIPAIKAMLLTGHKKAETFMGYYRAGNVLKNEAGRLLDDEDD
;
A
#
# COMPACT_ATOMS: atom_id res chain seq x y z
N MET A 1 33.21 41.35 -28.64
CA MET A 1 33.77 40.08 -28.11
C MET A 1 33.60 40.08 -26.59
N LYS A 2 32.77 39.18 -26.03
CA LYS A 2 32.67 39.03 -24.57
C LYS A 2 33.87 38.17 -24.12
N ILE A 3 34.83 38.80 -23.45
CA ILE A 3 36.00 38.15 -22.88
C ILE A 3 35.49 37.26 -21.74
N ALA A 4 35.79 35.96 -21.78
CA ALA A 4 35.46 35.05 -20.70
C ALA A 4 36.14 35.52 -19.40
N PRO A 5 35.46 35.46 -18.25
CA PRO A 5 36.08 35.83 -16.99
C PRO A 5 37.31 34.95 -16.73
N PRO A 6 38.40 35.51 -16.18
CA PRO A 6 39.59 34.73 -15.89
C PRO A 6 39.26 33.59 -14.91
N PRO A 7 39.94 32.43 -15.04
CA PRO A 7 39.72 31.32 -14.13
C PRO A 7 39.98 31.77 -12.68
N PRO A 8 39.21 31.25 -11.70
CA PRO A 8 39.44 31.60 -10.31
C PRO A 8 40.87 31.21 -9.90
N PRO A 9 41.52 32.01 -9.03
CA PRO A 9 42.85 31.68 -8.52
C PRO A 9 42.83 30.30 -7.84
N ALA A 10 43.94 29.57 -7.94
CA ALA A 10 44.06 28.25 -7.35
C ALA A 10 43.77 28.31 -5.84
N PRO A 11 42.79 27.53 -5.32
CA PRO A 11 42.43 27.59 -3.90
C PRO A 11 43.58 27.05 -3.06
N VAL A 12 43.99 27.81 -2.04
CA VAL A 12 44.92 27.34 -1.01
C VAL A 12 44.14 26.50 -0.01
N PRO A 13 44.55 25.24 0.28
CA PRO A 13 43.86 24.41 1.26
C PRO A 13 43.83 25.09 2.63
N LEU A 14 42.65 25.13 3.28
CA LEU A 14 42.43 25.84 4.55
C LEU A 14 43.17 25.23 5.77
N SER A 15 43.86 24.09 5.62
CA SER A 15 44.88 23.60 6.58
C SER A 15 45.65 22.41 5.99
N ALA A 16 46.88 22.17 6.47
CA ALA A 16 47.73 21.06 6.04
C ALA A 16 47.38 19.69 6.66
N GLY A 17 46.38 19.63 7.56
CA GLY A 17 46.07 18.43 8.36
C GLY A 17 44.81 17.66 7.93
N HIS A 18 44.07 18.14 6.92
CA HIS A 18 42.82 17.51 6.49
C HIS A 18 43.01 16.73 5.18
N ALA A 19 42.65 15.45 5.17
CA ALA A 19 42.66 14.64 3.96
C ALA A 19 41.71 15.21 2.90
N LEU A 20 42.24 15.59 1.73
CA LEU A 20 41.43 16.10 0.64
C LEU A 20 40.58 14.98 0.02
N LEU A 21 39.34 15.29 -0.36
CA LEU A 21 38.47 14.35 -1.07
C LEU A 21 38.78 14.39 -2.57
N ASP A 22 38.72 13.24 -3.22
CA ASP A 22 38.80 13.11 -4.67
C ASP A 22 37.45 13.50 -5.31
N PRO A 23 37.36 14.52 -6.18
CA PRO A 23 36.13 14.86 -6.89
C PRO A 23 35.59 13.73 -7.79
N GLY A 24 36.44 12.80 -8.22
CA GLY A 24 36.06 11.65 -9.05
C GLY A 24 35.59 10.43 -8.27
N ALA A 25 35.73 10.40 -6.94
CA ALA A 25 35.44 9.21 -6.14
C ALA A 25 34.77 9.52 -4.79
N LEU A 26 33.81 8.70 -4.39
CA LEU A 26 33.24 8.78 -3.04
C LEU A 26 34.18 8.12 -2.03
N SER A 27 34.45 8.79 -0.91
CA SER A 27 35.11 8.13 0.21
C SER A 27 34.22 7.04 0.81
N ARG A 28 34.81 6.00 1.44
CA ARG A 28 34.04 4.94 2.13
C ARG A 28 33.08 5.51 3.19
N LEU A 29 33.49 6.58 3.89
CA LEU A 29 32.65 7.27 4.86
C LEU A 29 31.48 7.97 4.17
N THR A 30 31.72 8.64 3.05
CA THR A 30 30.69 9.29 2.24
C THR A 30 29.70 8.27 1.69
N GLU A 31 30.15 7.13 1.16
CA GLU A 31 29.26 6.06 0.71
C GLU A 31 28.39 5.51 1.84
N LYS A 32 28.98 5.31 3.03
CA LYS A 32 28.23 4.88 4.21
C LYS A 32 27.17 5.92 4.61
N ALA A 33 27.55 7.20 4.64
CA ALA A 33 26.63 8.30 4.93
C ALA A 33 25.51 8.40 3.89
N VAL A 34 25.81 8.28 2.59
CA VAL A 34 24.82 8.25 1.51
C VAL A 34 23.84 7.09 1.70
N ARG A 35 24.32 5.89 2.04
CA ARG A 35 23.46 4.74 2.35
C ARG A 35 22.56 5.01 3.56
N GLU A 36 23.08 5.64 4.62
CA GLU A 36 22.32 5.99 5.82
C GLU A 36 21.25 7.05 5.54
N VAL A 37 21.60 8.13 4.84
CA VAL A 37 20.66 9.19 4.43
C VAL A 37 19.59 8.64 3.50
N THR A 38 19.96 7.82 2.51
CA THR A 38 19.01 7.16 1.61
C THR A 38 18.05 6.26 2.38
N ARG A 39 18.55 5.52 3.37
CA ARG A 39 17.72 4.67 4.25
C ARG A 39 16.74 5.50 5.08
N GLN A 40 17.17 6.65 5.61
CA GLN A 40 16.30 7.59 6.35
C GLN A 40 15.18 8.17 5.47
N GLY A 41 15.43 8.36 4.17
CA GLY A 41 14.42 8.81 3.21
C GLY A 41 13.36 7.77 2.84
N GLN A 42 13.61 6.47 3.07
CA GLN A 42 12.67 5.40 2.74
C GLN A 42 11.73 5.09 3.89
N SER A 43 10.43 4.97 3.60
CA SER A 43 9.45 4.58 4.63
C SER A 43 9.74 3.18 5.18
N ALA A 44 9.53 2.96 6.48
CA ALA A 44 9.71 1.66 7.14
C ALA A 44 8.93 0.52 6.44
N ASN A 45 7.74 0.83 5.90
CA ASN A 45 6.95 -0.12 5.11
C ASN A 45 7.65 -0.52 3.80
N THR A 46 8.27 0.44 3.10
CA THR A 46 9.06 0.15 1.89
C THR A 46 10.23 -0.76 2.21
N GLN A 47 10.96 -0.46 3.29
CA GLN A 47 12.09 -1.27 3.75
C GLN A 47 11.65 -2.70 4.09
N ALA A 48 10.59 -2.87 4.89
CA ALA A 48 10.06 -4.19 5.25
C ALA A 48 9.56 -4.97 4.01
N SER A 49 8.90 -4.29 3.06
CA SER A 49 8.44 -4.90 1.81
C SER A 49 9.61 -5.37 0.95
N TYR A 50 10.66 -4.55 0.83
CA TYR A 50 11.85 -4.86 0.03
C TYR A 50 12.65 -5.99 0.67
N ALA A 51 12.86 -5.94 1.99
CA ALA A 51 13.51 -7.00 2.74
C ALA A 51 12.75 -8.33 2.61
N GLY A 52 11.43 -8.33 2.76
CA GLY A 52 10.59 -9.52 2.56
C GLY A 52 10.63 -10.05 1.12
N ALA A 53 10.74 -9.15 0.14
CA ALA A 53 10.91 -9.53 -1.26
C ALA A 53 12.27 -10.17 -1.54
N MET A 54 13.37 -9.59 -1.05
CA MET A 54 14.72 -10.13 -1.19
C MET A 54 14.92 -11.43 -0.41
N ARG A 55 14.33 -11.55 0.78
CA ARG A 55 14.34 -12.79 1.57
C ARG A 55 13.73 -13.96 0.78
N TYR A 56 12.65 -13.72 0.05
CA TYR A 56 12.06 -14.74 -0.82
C TYR A 56 12.93 -15.03 -2.04
N TRP A 57 13.52 -14.00 -2.68
CA TRP A 57 14.44 -14.22 -3.80
C TRP A 57 15.59 -15.13 -3.40
N ALA A 58 16.22 -14.87 -2.25
CA ALA A 58 17.29 -15.72 -1.73
C ALA A 58 16.81 -17.16 -1.47
N ALA A 59 15.63 -17.32 -0.84
CA ALA A 59 15.08 -18.65 -0.55
C ALA A 59 14.70 -19.43 -1.81
N TRP A 60 13.98 -18.81 -2.75
CA TRP A 60 13.62 -19.44 -4.02
C TRP A 60 14.87 -19.76 -4.85
N TYR A 61 15.84 -18.84 -4.93
CA TYR A 61 17.08 -19.07 -5.67
C TYR A 61 17.89 -20.22 -5.08
N GLY A 62 18.04 -20.26 -3.75
CA GLY A 62 18.69 -21.37 -3.06
C GLY A 62 17.97 -22.70 -3.28
N ALA A 63 16.64 -22.72 -3.24
CA ALA A 63 15.88 -23.95 -3.50
C ALA A 63 15.93 -24.39 -4.97
N ARG A 64 16.02 -23.44 -5.92
CA ARG A 64 15.98 -23.71 -7.36
C ARG A 64 17.35 -24.05 -7.95
N TYR A 65 18.41 -23.42 -7.46
CA TYR A 65 19.77 -23.50 -8.00
C TYR A 65 20.79 -24.08 -7.01
N GLY A 66 20.40 -24.34 -5.75
CA GLY A 66 21.30 -24.90 -4.74
C GLY A 66 22.40 -23.94 -4.26
N GLN A 67 22.27 -22.64 -4.54
CA GLN A 67 23.31 -21.63 -4.31
C GLN A 67 22.78 -20.39 -3.58
N ALA A 68 23.67 -19.64 -2.93
CA ALA A 68 23.33 -18.32 -2.41
C ALA A 68 23.13 -17.32 -3.57
N LEU A 69 22.17 -16.41 -3.41
CA LEU A 69 21.87 -15.37 -4.39
C LEU A 69 22.98 -14.31 -4.40
N HIS A 70 23.61 -14.10 -5.56
CA HIS A 70 24.59 -13.04 -5.78
C HIS A 70 24.10 -12.12 -6.92
N LEU A 71 24.46 -10.84 -6.85
CA LEU A 71 24.16 -9.86 -7.89
C LEU A 71 25.40 -9.58 -8.74
N PRO A 72 25.26 -9.32 -10.07
CA PRO A 72 24.00 -9.35 -10.80
C PRO A 72 23.49 -10.77 -11.02
N VAL A 73 22.17 -10.96 -11.03
CA VAL A 73 21.60 -12.27 -11.42
C VAL A 73 21.58 -12.40 -12.94
N PRO A 74 21.82 -13.60 -13.50
CA PRO A 74 21.67 -13.83 -14.94
C PRO A 74 20.24 -13.58 -15.43
N ILE A 75 20.08 -13.09 -16.67
CA ILE A 75 18.77 -12.89 -17.31
C ILE A 75 17.90 -14.16 -17.27
N PRO A 76 18.41 -15.37 -17.57
CA PRO A 76 17.62 -16.61 -17.48
C PRO A 76 17.02 -16.86 -16.10
N VAL A 77 17.68 -16.43 -15.02
CA VAL A 77 17.16 -16.57 -13.65
C VAL A 77 15.90 -15.71 -13.46
N VAL A 78 15.88 -14.50 -14.02
CA VAL A 78 14.71 -13.61 -13.96
C VAL A 78 13.55 -14.19 -14.78
N VAL A 79 13.84 -14.73 -15.96
CA VAL A 79 12.85 -15.42 -16.79
C VAL A 79 12.27 -16.63 -16.08
N GLN A 80 13.12 -17.49 -15.50
CA GLN A 80 12.69 -18.66 -14.73
C GLN A 80 11.82 -18.26 -13.55
N PHE A 81 12.18 -17.19 -12.83
CA PHE A 81 11.36 -16.69 -11.74
C PHE A 81 9.97 -16.28 -12.21
N ILE A 82 9.86 -15.62 -13.37
CA ILE A 82 8.57 -15.23 -13.93
C ILE A 82 7.74 -16.47 -14.26
N VAL A 83 8.32 -17.47 -14.92
CA VAL A 83 7.60 -18.68 -15.36
C VAL A 83 7.21 -19.59 -14.18
N ASP A 84 8.07 -19.71 -13.16
CA ASP A 84 7.76 -20.48 -11.95
C ASP A 84 6.51 -19.92 -11.24
N HIS A 85 6.28 -18.60 -11.30
CA HIS A 85 5.26 -17.92 -10.50
C HIS A 85 4.08 -17.36 -11.29
N ALA A 86 4.20 -17.22 -12.62
CA ALA A 86 3.11 -16.73 -13.47
C ALA A 86 2.21 -17.89 -13.89
N GLN A 87 0.90 -17.71 -13.72
CA GLN A 87 -0.07 -18.63 -14.31
C GLN A 87 -0.19 -18.37 -15.81
N ARG A 88 -0.06 -19.42 -16.61
CA ARG A 88 -0.32 -19.42 -18.06
C ARG A 88 -1.31 -20.52 -18.41
N ARG A 89 -1.91 -20.44 -19.60
CA ARG A 89 -2.68 -21.56 -20.15
C ARG A 89 -1.68 -22.65 -20.57
N ALA A 90 -2.00 -23.91 -20.34
CA ALA A 90 -1.25 -24.99 -20.97
C ALA A 90 -1.45 -24.91 -22.49
N GLU A 91 -0.39 -25.12 -23.26
CA GLU A 91 -0.50 -25.39 -24.70
C GLU A 91 -0.81 -26.87 -24.90
N ASP A 92 -1.66 -27.17 -25.88
CA ASP A 92 -2.00 -28.54 -26.23
C ASP A 92 -0.73 -29.27 -26.71
N GLY A 93 -0.33 -30.33 -26.01
CA GLY A 93 0.81 -31.19 -26.40
C GLY A 93 2.19 -30.83 -25.84
N VAL A 94 2.33 -29.78 -25.01
CA VAL A 94 3.57 -29.50 -24.28
C VAL A 94 3.50 -30.16 -22.90
N GLU A 95 4.52 -30.92 -22.50
CA GLU A 95 4.65 -31.45 -21.13
C GLU A 95 4.52 -30.30 -20.12
N ALA A 96 3.34 -30.17 -19.53
CA ALA A 96 3.11 -29.21 -18.48
C ALA A 96 3.98 -29.59 -17.26
N GLY A 97 4.81 -28.67 -16.78
CA GLY A 97 5.43 -28.78 -15.47
C GLY A 97 4.39 -29.08 -14.36
N PRO A 98 4.80 -29.63 -13.20
CA PRO A 98 4.03 -30.65 -12.47
C PRO A 98 2.76 -30.16 -11.75
N VAL A 99 2.36 -28.89 -11.87
CA VAL A 99 1.36 -28.29 -10.98
C VAL A 99 0.22 -27.66 -11.77
N LYS A 100 -0.86 -28.43 -11.86
CA LYS A 100 -2.17 -28.03 -12.36
C LYS A 100 -2.88 -27.20 -11.28
N THR A 101 -3.41 -26.04 -11.64
CA THR A 101 -4.20 -25.20 -10.72
C THR A 101 -5.67 -25.15 -11.14
N THR A 102 -6.55 -25.77 -10.35
CA THR A 102 -8.00 -25.73 -10.56
C THR A 102 -8.62 -24.43 -10.04
N ARG A 103 -9.53 -23.83 -10.81
CA ARG A 103 -10.23 -22.59 -10.44
C ARG A 103 -11.37 -22.94 -9.45
N LYS A 104 -11.47 -22.22 -8.32
CA LYS A 104 -12.66 -22.29 -7.46
C LYS A 104 -13.85 -21.63 -8.20
N ARG A 105 -14.98 -22.33 -8.32
CA ARG A 105 -16.22 -21.87 -8.98
C ARG A 105 -16.58 -20.45 -8.55
N VAL A 106 -16.67 -19.53 -9.52
CA VAL A 106 -17.49 -18.32 -9.36
C VAL A 106 -18.90 -18.74 -9.73
N HIS A 107 -19.87 -18.55 -8.83
CA HIS A 107 -21.28 -18.80 -9.12
C HIS A 107 -21.67 -18.10 -10.42
N ARG A 108 -21.99 -18.88 -11.45
CA ARG A 108 -22.56 -18.38 -12.71
C ARG A 108 -24.01 -18.86 -12.74
N ALA A 109 -24.92 -17.96 -13.04
CA ALA A 109 -26.32 -18.28 -13.30
C ALA A 109 -26.41 -19.37 -14.38
N ALA A 110 -27.34 -20.31 -14.18
CA ALA A 110 -27.47 -21.55 -14.94
C ALA A 110 -27.87 -21.31 -16.41
N GLY A 111 -27.38 -22.16 -17.30
CA GLY A 111 -27.91 -22.32 -18.67
C GLY A 111 -26.92 -22.03 -19.80
N GLY A 112 -26.03 -22.97 -20.11
CA GLY A 112 -25.21 -22.96 -21.33
C GLY A 112 -24.06 -23.98 -21.26
N PRO A 113 -23.70 -24.66 -22.37
CA PRO A 113 -22.63 -25.66 -22.36
C PRO A 113 -21.32 -25.02 -21.89
N ALA A 114 -20.69 -25.63 -20.89
CA ALA A 114 -19.45 -25.13 -20.32
C ALA A 114 -18.33 -25.23 -21.35
N ALA A 115 -17.86 -24.08 -21.85
CA ALA A 115 -16.63 -24.02 -22.65
C ALA A 115 -15.50 -24.77 -21.91
N PRO A 116 -14.63 -25.52 -22.62
CA PRO A 116 -13.59 -26.33 -22.00
C PRO A 116 -12.77 -25.46 -21.04
N GLN A 117 -12.72 -25.88 -19.77
CA GLN A 117 -11.97 -25.18 -18.73
C GLN A 117 -10.48 -25.36 -19.02
N GLN A 118 -9.91 -24.41 -19.76
CA GLN A 118 -8.49 -24.41 -20.08
C GLN A 118 -7.66 -24.39 -18.79
N GLU A 119 -6.79 -25.40 -18.65
CA GLU A 119 -6.00 -25.66 -17.45
C GLU A 119 -4.92 -24.59 -17.27
N LEU A 120 -4.77 -24.09 -16.04
CA LEU A 120 -3.76 -23.10 -15.70
C LEU A 120 -2.57 -23.77 -15.03
N VAL A 121 -1.37 -23.50 -15.54
CA VAL A 121 -0.11 -24.11 -15.13
C VAL A 121 0.93 -23.05 -14.74
N HIS A 122 1.89 -23.46 -13.92
CA HIS A 122 3.09 -22.71 -13.53
C HIS A 122 4.24 -23.68 -13.29
N ASP A 123 5.49 -23.20 -13.31
CA ASP A 123 6.64 -24.13 -13.38
C ASP A 123 7.39 -24.30 -12.06
N LEU A 124 6.92 -23.65 -10.98
CA LEU A 124 7.48 -23.87 -9.64
C LEU A 124 7.31 -25.35 -9.24
N PRO A 125 8.40 -26.10 -9.00
CA PRO A 125 8.31 -27.50 -8.60
C PRO A 125 7.55 -27.65 -7.27
N PRO A 126 6.64 -28.65 -7.14
CA PRO A 126 5.82 -28.82 -5.95
C PRO A 126 6.65 -28.97 -4.66
N VAL A 127 7.80 -29.65 -4.74
CA VAL A 127 8.70 -29.84 -3.60
C VAL A 127 9.27 -28.50 -3.11
N ILE A 128 9.70 -27.64 -4.04
CA ILE A 128 10.19 -26.29 -3.72
C ILE A 128 9.05 -25.43 -3.15
N ASP A 129 7.86 -25.51 -3.75
CA ASP A 129 6.68 -24.78 -3.26
C ASP A 129 6.33 -25.14 -1.81
N GLN A 130 6.28 -26.43 -1.51
CA GLN A 130 6.05 -26.95 -0.15
C GLN A 130 7.11 -26.48 0.83
N GLN A 131 8.39 -26.53 0.46
CA GLN A 131 9.49 -26.05 1.30
C GLN A 131 9.37 -24.54 1.59
N LEU A 132 9.08 -23.73 0.57
CA LEU A 132 8.91 -22.28 0.71
C LEU A 132 7.72 -21.93 1.62
N VAL A 133 6.65 -22.73 1.63
CA VAL A 133 5.53 -22.58 2.57
C VAL A 133 5.93 -23.02 3.98
N ALA A 134 6.51 -24.21 4.13
CA ALA A 134 6.89 -24.77 5.43
C ALA A 134 7.85 -23.84 6.19
N GLN A 135 8.80 -23.23 5.47
CA GLN A 135 9.78 -22.29 6.03
C GLN A 135 9.26 -20.83 6.09
N ARG A 136 7.97 -20.60 5.79
CA ARG A 136 7.29 -19.29 5.87
C ARG A 136 7.90 -18.20 4.98
N TYR A 137 8.48 -18.58 3.84
CA TYR A 137 8.87 -17.63 2.79
C TYR A 137 7.66 -17.20 1.93
N LYS A 138 6.64 -18.06 1.82
CA LYS A 138 5.32 -17.76 1.24
C LYS A 138 4.19 -18.33 2.11
N GLY A 139 2.98 -17.77 1.98
CA GLY A 139 1.87 -18.09 2.88
C GLY A 139 0.92 -19.18 2.41
N LYS A 140 0.99 -19.62 1.15
CA LYS A 140 0.12 -20.66 0.57
C LYS A 140 0.81 -21.32 -0.62
N LEU A 141 0.47 -22.57 -0.89
CA LEU A 141 0.88 -23.30 -2.10
C LEU A 141 0.31 -22.64 -3.37
N GLY A 142 0.93 -22.95 -4.50
CA GLY A 142 0.59 -22.46 -5.82
C GLY A 142 1.29 -21.15 -6.19
N PRO A 143 0.96 -20.56 -7.34
CA PRO A 143 1.68 -19.43 -7.91
C PRO A 143 1.48 -18.15 -7.10
N LEU A 144 2.38 -17.18 -7.29
CA LEU A 144 2.21 -15.87 -6.67
C LEU A 144 1.05 -15.12 -7.34
N ALA A 145 0.38 -14.25 -6.57
CA ALA A 145 -0.52 -13.27 -7.18
C ALA A 145 0.29 -12.37 -8.14
N LEU A 146 -0.31 -11.96 -9.26
CA LEU A 146 0.36 -11.13 -10.28
C LEU A 146 1.06 -9.90 -9.67
N ASN A 147 0.37 -9.18 -8.78
CA ASN A 147 0.95 -8.01 -8.10
C ASN A 147 2.16 -8.37 -7.23
N THR A 148 2.15 -9.54 -6.58
CA THR A 148 3.28 -10.01 -5.80
C THR A 148 4.46 -10.36 -6.69
N LEU A 149 4.23 -11.05 -7.82
CA LEU A 149 5.26 -11.33 -8.81
C LEU A 149 5.89 -10.03 -9.36
N VAL A 150 5.05 -9.10 -9.84
CA VAL A 150 5.52 -7.81 -10.37
C VAL A 150 6.27 -7.01 -9.30
N HIS A 151 5.81 -7.00 -8.05
CA HIS A 151 6.50 -6.33 -6.96
C HIS A 151 7.88 -6.95 -6.70
N ARG A 152 8.00 -8.29 -6.67
CA ARG A 152 9.28 -8.96 -6.45
C ARG A 152 10.28 -8.68 -7.57
N ILE A 153 9.84 -8.60 -8.83
CA ILE A 153 10.71 -8.18 -9.94
C ILE A 153 11.15 -6.71 -9.77
N ALA A 154 10.23 -5.82 -9.39
CA ALA A 154 10.58 -4.42 -9.17
C ALA A 154 11.61 -4.25 -8.03
N VAL A 155 11.50 -5.03 -6.95
CA VAL A 155 12.49 -5.02 -5.87
C VAL A 155 13.84 -5.56 -6.36
N LEU A 156 13.85 -6.65 -7.12
CA LEU A 156 15.09 -7.17 -7.70
C LEU A 156 15.75 -6.14 -8.63
N SER A 157 14.98 -5.49 -9.51
CA SER A 157 15.46 -4.42 -10.37
C SER A 157 16.08 -3.28 -9.55
N LYS A 158 15.44 -2.88 -8.43
CA LYS A 158 15.98 -1.84 -7.56
C LYS A 158 17.26 -2.28 -6.85
N ALA A 159 17.40 -3.56 -6.49
CA ALA A 159 18.62 -4.10 -5.90
C ALA A 159 19.81 -4.05 -6.88
N HIS A 160 19.59 -4.18 -8.18
CA HIS A 160 20.63 -4.00 -9.20
C HIS A 160 20.93 -2.52 -9.45
N GLN A 161 19.93 -1.64 -9.39
CA GLN A 161 20.11 -0.19 -9.62
C GLN A 161 20.91 0.54 -8.53
N VAL A 162 21.03 -0.03 -7.32
CA VAL A 162 21.74 0.63 -6.21
C VAL A 162 23.25 0.37 -6.24
N VAL A 163 23.72 -0.57 -7.05
CA VAL A 163 25.15 -0.82 -7.25
C VAL A 163 25.57 -0.09 -8.52
N PRO A 164 26.53 0.85 -8.45
CA PRO A 164 27.06 1.54 -9.62
C PRO A 164 27.56 0.54 -10.67
N ASP A 165 27.37 0.89 -11.95
CA ASP A 165 27.86 0.14 -13.12
C ASP A 165 27.42 -1.34 -13.19
N MET A 166 26.37 -1.71 -12.45
CA MET A 166 25.81 -3.06 -12.47
C MET A 166 24.69 -3.19 -13.50
N ASP A 167 24.83 -4.17 -14.38
CA ASP A 167 23.76 -4.54 -15.32
C ASP A 167 22.48 -4.93 -14.59
N ASN A 168 21.36 -4.41 -15.09
CA ASN A 168 20.04 -4.71 -14.55
C ASN A 168 19.30 -5.71 -15.44
N PRO A 169 19.28 -7.00 -15.10
CA PRO A 169 18.64 -8.04 -15.92
C PRO A 169 17.12 -7.83 -16.03
N CYS A 170 16.49 -7.12 -15.10
CA CYS A 170 15.06 -6.81 -15.15
C CYS A 170 14.71 -5.77 -16.23
N ASN A 171 15.69 -4.99 -16.71
CA ASN A 171 15.52 -4.02 -17.77
C ASN A 171 15.71 -4.61 -19.17
N HIS A 172 16.19 -5.86 -19.27
CA HIS A 172 16.40 -6.54 -20.54
C HIS A 172 15.09 -6.60 -21.35
N PRO A 173 15.10 -6.29 -22.66
CA PRO A 173 13.89 -6.23 -23.49
C PRO A 173 13.01 -7.48 -23.37
N GLY A 174 13.61 -8.67 -23.48
CA GLY A 174 12.88 -9.93 -23.37
C GLY A 174 12.18 -10.14 -22.01
N VAL A 175 12.77 -9.64 -20.91
CA VAL A 175 12.14 -9.73 -19.58
C VAL A 175 10.95 -8.76 -19.48
N ARG A 176 11.09 -7.56 -20.03
CA ARG A 176 10.02 -6.55 -20.06
C ARG A 176 8.84 -7.01 -20.90
N ASP A 177 9.10 -7.59 -22.06
CA ASP A 177 8.08 -8.11 -22.95
C ASP A 177 7.37 -9.33 -22.35
N LEU A 178 8.12 -10.24 -21.73
CA LEU A 178 7.53 -11.37 -21.00
C LEU A 178 6.58 -10.88 -19.90
N LEU A 179 6.98 -9.91 -19.07
CA LEU A 179 6.10 -9.35 -18.04
C LEU A 179 4.87 -8.64 -18.62
N LYS A 180 5.02 -7.95 -19.75
CA LYS A 180 3.88 -7.33 -20.47
C LYS A 180 2.88 -8.39 -20.92
N ASN A 181 3.36 -9.49 -21.50
CA ASN A 181 2.53 -10.60 -21.96
C ASN A 181 1.85 -11.34 -20.80
N VAL A 182 2.57 -11.55 -19.68
CA VAL A 182 1.97 -12.10 -18.45
C VAL A 182 0.83 -11.21 -17.97
N ARG A 183 1.01 -9.89 -17.88
CA ARG A 183 -0.07 -8.97 -17.46
C ARG A 183 -1.28 -9.06 -18.39
N ARG A 184 -1.06 -9.10 -19.71
CA ARG A 184 -2.13 -9.25 -20.71
C ARG A 184 -2.88 -10.57 -20.54
N GLY A 185 -2.18 -11.70 -20.42
CA GLY A 185 -2.81 -13.00 -20.21
C GLY A 185 -3.63 -13.09 -18.90
N TYR A 186 -3.22 -12.40 -17.84
CA TYR A 186 -4.05 -12.27 -16.64
C TYR A 186 -5.31 -11.41 -16.88
N ALA A 187 -5.19 -10.31 -17.62
CA ALA A 187 -6.32 -9.43 -17.97
C ALA A 187 -7.35 -10.15 -18.85
N ASP A 188 -6.90 -10.87 -19.88
CA ASP A 188 -7.76 -11.64 -20.79
C ASP A 188 -8.55 -12.74 -20.06
N ARG A 189 -8.01 -13.26 -18.95
CA ARG A 189 -8.70 -14.22 -18.07
C ARG A 189 -9.67 -13.57 -17.08
N GLY A 190 -9.85 -12.25 -17.15
CA GLY A 190 -10.67 -11.48 -16.22
C GLY A 190 -10.11 -11.41 -14.80
N VAL A 191 -8.81 -11.69 -14.61
CA VAL A 191 -8.19 -11.58 -13.27
C VAL A 191 -8.02 -10.09 -12.96
N ARG A 192 -8.99 -9.53 -12.25
CA ARG A 192 -8.96 -8.16 -11.77
C ARG A 192 -8.32 -8.12 -10.39
N ALA A 193 -7.61 -7.02 -10.09
CA ALA A 193 -7.17 -6.77 -8.72
C ALA A 193 -8.40 -6.74 -7.81
N HIS A 194 -8.44 -7.64 -6.82
CA HIS A 194 -9.52 -7.66 -5.85
C HIS A 194 -9.46 -6.36 -5.05
N LYS A 195 -10.33 -5.40 -5.38
CA LYS A 195 -10.51 -4.19 -4.57
C LYS A 195 -11.19 -4.62 -3.28
N GLN A 196 -10.76 -4.06 -2.15
CA GLN A 196 -11.47 -4.29 -0.90
C GLN A 196 -12.82 -3.61 -0.96
N SER A 197 -13.81 -4.17 -0.26
CA SER A 197 -15.13 -3.56 -0.12
C SER A 197 -14.95 -2.18 0.51
N ALA A 198 -15.65 -1.17 -0.05
CA ALA A 198 -15.64 0.18 0.47
C ALA A 198 -16.56 0.26 1.70
N LEU A 199 -16.10 0.89 2.78
CA LEU A 199 -16.95 1.21 3.94
C LEU A 199 -17.62 2.56 3.67
N THR A 200 -18.66 2.58 2.83
CA THR A 200 -19.51 3.78 2.64
C THR A 200 -20.33 4.07 3.89
N ARG A 201 -21.13 5.14 3.90
CA ARG A 201 -21.82 5.64 5.10
C ARG A 201 -22.60 4.56 5.84
N GLU A 202 -23.51 3.86 5.17
CA GLU A 202 -24.38 2.85 5.79
C GLU A 202 -23.58 1.68 6.40
N PRO A 203 -22.68 0.99 5.68
CA PRO A 203 -21.79 -0.01 6.29
C PRO A 203 -20.97 0.55 7.46
N LEU A 204 -20.47 1.79 7.36
CA LEU A 204 -19.69 2.41 8.44
C LEU A 204 -20.55 2.68 9.68
N GLU A 205 -21.80 3.12 9.52
CA GLU A 205 -22.74 3.32 10.62
C GLU A 205 -23.01 1.99 11.35
N ALA A 206 -23.20 0.89 10.62
CA ALA A 206 -23.31 -0.46 11.21
C ALA A 206 -22.04 -0.87 11.98
N VAL A 207 -20.84 -0.60 11.44
CA VAL A 207 -19.57 -0.84 12.15
C VAL A 207 -19.48 -0.02 13.44
N LEU A 208 -19.88 1.26 13.39
CA LEU A 208 -19.85 2.15 14.55
C LEU A 208 -20.83 1.71 15.64
N ALA A 209 -21.99 1.17 15.29
CA ALA A 209 -22.96 0.62 16.23
C ALA A 209 -22.39 -0.54 17.07
N THR A 210 -21.39 -1.26 16.55
CA THR A 210 -20.70 -2.32 17.32
C THR A 210 -19.74 -1.79 18.39
N CYS A 211 -19.46 -0.49 18.42
CA CYS A 211 -18.51 0.12 19.36
C CYS A 211 -19.18 0.46 20.69
N ASP A 212 -19.13 -0.48 21.62
CA ASP A 212 -19.63 -0.37 23.00
C ASP A 212 -19.02 0.79 23.82
N GLU A 213 -19.56 1.00 25.03
CA GLU A 213 -19.11 2.05 25.97
C GLU A 213 -17.83 1.70 26.73
N SER A 214 -17.21 0.54 26.46
CA SER A 214 -15.93 0.19 27.07
C SER A 214 -14.82 1.13 26.58
N PRO A 215 -13.69 1.24 27.30
CA PRO A 215 -12.51 1.96 26.80
C PRO A 215 -12.08 1.52 25.39
N ARG A 216 -12.26 0.24 25.06
CA ARG A 216 -11.96 -0.29 23.72
C ARG A 216 -12.97 0.18 22.68
N GLY A 217 -14.27 0.15 22.99
CA GLY A 217 -15.31 0.62 22.09
C GLY A 217 -15.21 2.12 21.82
N LYS A 218 -15.04 2.95 22.85
CA LYS A 218 -14.84 4.40 22.71
C LYS A 218 -13.60 4.73 21.88
N ARG A 219 -12.47 4.06 22.13
CA ARG A 219 -11.26 4.22 21.31
C ARG A 219 -11.51 3.85 19.85
N ASP A 220 -12.10 2.68 19.60
CA ASP A 220 -12.31 2.20 18.23
C ASP A 220 -13.29 3.11 17.47
N ARG A 221 -14.35 3.61 18.12
CA ARG A 221 -15.29 4.59 17.58
C ARG A 221 -14.60 5.90 17.19
N ALA A 222 -13.84 6.47 18.13
CA ALA A 222 -13.05 7.68 17.90
C ALA A 222 -12.05 7.50 16.74
N LEU A 223 -11.38 6.35 16.69
CA LEU A 223 -10.41 6.01 15.67
C LEU A 223 -11.04 5.92 14.28
N LEU A 224 -12.15 5.19 14.15
CA LEU A 224 -12.86 5.00 12.87
C LEU A 224 -13.39 6.34 12.34
N LEU A 225 -14.02 7.13 13.21
CA LEU A 225 -14.56 8.44 12.83
C LEU A 225 -13.47 9.48 12.55
N PHE A 226 -12.38 9.49 13.33
CA PHE A 226 -11.22 10.34 13.05
C PHE A 226 -10.63 10.01 11.69
N ALA A 227 -10.38 8.72 11.42
CA ALA A 227 -9.83 8.27 10.14
C ALA A 227 -10.75 8.62 8.97
N TRP A 228 -12.07 8.54 9.16
CA TRP A 228 -13.07 8.93 8.17
C TRP A 228 -13.08 10.44 7.91
N ALA A 229 -13.35 11.24 8.94
CA ALA A 229 -13.57 12.69 8.86
C ALA A 229 -12.35 13.44 8.32
N SER A 230 -11.15 12.98 8.68
CA SER A 230 -9.89 13.55 8.16
C SER A 230 -9.55 13.08 6.74
N GLY A 231 -10.48 12.46 6.01
CA GLY A 231 -10.36 12.12 4.58
C GLY A 231 -9.86 10.69 4.32
N GLY A 232 -10.37 9.71 5.07
CA GLY A 232 -9.99 8.30 4.87
C GLY A 232 -8.49 8.05 5.08
N ARG A 233 -7.99 8.33 6.29
CA ARG A 233 -6.57 8.21 6.64
C ARG A 233 -6.05 6.79 6.55
N ARG A 234 -4.79 6.69 6.15
CA ARG A 234 -4.04 5.43 6.17
C ARG A 234 -3.80 5.01 7.61
N ARG A 235 -3.72 3.71 7.86
CA ARG A 235 -3.41 3.15 9.19
C ARG A 235 -2.21 3.83 9.87
N SER A 236 -1.12 4.08 9.12
CA SER A 236 0.07 4.74 9.66
C SER A 236 -0.20 6.18 10.08
N GLU A 237 -0.99 6.93 9.30
CA GLU A 237 -1.36 8.32 9.59
C GLU A 237 -2.24 8.41 10.85
N VAL A 238 -3.09 7.40 11.08
CA VAL A 238 -3.90 7.31 12.31
C VAL A 238 -3.03 6.99 13.52
N THR A 239 -2.10 6.04 13.42
CA THR A 239 -1.26 5.62 14.55
C THR A 239 -0.19 6.64 14.92
N THR A 240 0.21 7.50 13.98
CA THR A 240 1.15 8.61 14.22
C THR A 240 0.43 9.92 14.52
N ALA A 241 -0.89 9.92 14.70
CA ALA A 241 -1.62 11.11 15.08
C ALA A 241 -1.34 11.45 16.55
N THR A 242 -0.89 12.68 16.81
CA THR A 242 -0.46 13.12 18.12
C THR A 242 -1.19 14.38 18.58
N MET A 243 -1.20 14.62 19.88
CA MET A 243 -1.84 15.77 20.50
C MET A 243 -1.21 17.10 20.07
N GLU A 244 0.09 17.13 19.81
CA GLU A 244 0.83 18.33 19.35
C GLU A 244 0.34 18.82 17.98
N ASN A 245 -0.27 17.93 17.20
CA ASN A 245 -0.82 18.23 15.88
C ASN A 245 -2.36 18.39 15.91
N LEU A 246 -2.98 18.33 17.09
CA LEU A 246 -4.44 18.40 17.24
C LEU A 246 -4.85 19.71 17.88
N HIS A 247 -5.37 20.62 17.08
CA HIS A 247 -5.84 21.93 17.55
C HIS A 247 -7.32 21.85 17.93
N ASN A 248 -7.63 22.18 19.18
CA ASN A 248 -8.99 22.19 19.70
C ASN A 248 -9.67 23.54 19.43
N HIS A 249 -10.81 23.52 18.75
CA HIS A 249 -11.63 24.70 18.44
C HIS A 249 -12.97 24.70 19.21
N GLY A 250 -13.01 24.01 20.35
CA GLY A 250 -14.16 23.96 21.25
C GLY A 250 -15.35 23.22 20.64
N ALA A 251 -16.53 23.86 20.66
CA ALA A 251 -17.76 23.28 20.13
C ALA A 251 -17.67 22.95 18.62
N ARG A 252 -16.86 23.70 17.86
CA ARG A 252 -16.67 23.49 16.41
C ARG A 252 -15.96 22.17 16.08
N GLY A 253 -15.22 21.59 17.03
CA GLY A 253 -14.45 20.36 16.85
C GLY A 253 -12.94 20.62 16.88
N PHE A 254 -12.20 19.82 16.10
CA PHE A 254 -10.74 19.88 16.05
C PHE A 254 -10.24 20.08 14.62
N VAL A 255 -9.04 20.62 14.51
CA VAL A 255 -8.25 20.62 13.28
C VAL A 255 -6.99 19.79 13.54
N TYR A 256 -6.82 18.72 12.77
CA TYR A 256 -5.62 17.88 12.83
C TYR A 256 -4.65 18.27 11.72
N VAL A 257 -3.43 18.65 12.08
CA VAL A 257 -2.37 19.03 11.15
C VAL A 257 -1.58 17.80 10.75
N LEU A 258 -1.70 17.39 9.49
CA LEU A 258 -0.96 16.24 8.95
C LEU A 258 0.42 16.68 8.42
N GLY A 259 1.36 16.97 9.32
CA GLY A 259 2.67 17.53 8.96
C GLY A 259 3.56 16.63 8.10
N ARG A 260 3.51 15.30 8.27
CA ARG A 260 4.24 14.34 7.41
C ARG A 260 3.30 13.23 6.96
N SER A 261 3.16 13.06 5.64
CA SER A 261 2.35 12.00 5.06
C SER A 261 3.05 11.33 3.88
N LYS A 262 2.53 10.20 3.40
CA LYS A 262 3.05 9.60 2.17
C LYS A 262 2.91 10.55 0.97
N ALA A 263 1.95 11.48 1.01
CA ALA A 263 1.80 12.50 -0.02
C ALA A 263 2.75 13.70 0.24
N ASN A 264 2.96 14.09 1.49
CA ASN A 264 3.84 15.18 1.89
C ASN A 264 5.07 14.64 2.65
N GLN A 265 6.03 14.07 1.91
CA GLN A 265 7.24 13.48 2.51
C GLN A 265 8.28 14.54 2.92
N GLU A 266 8.22 15.72 2.28
CA GLU A 266 9.07 16.88 2.52
C GLU A 266 8.56 17.78 3.67
N ALA A 267 7.38 17.47 4.23
CA ALA A 267 6.72 18.23 5.29
C ALA A 267 6.56 19.73 4.96
N LYS A 268 6.28 20.06 3.69
CA LYS A 268 5.96 21.43 3.29
C LYS A 268 4.65 21.85 3.94
N ASP A 269 4.63 23.03 4.55
CA ASP A 269 3.40 23.55 5.13
C ASP A 269 2.46 24.05 4.01
N ASP A 270 1.23 23.56 4.03
CA ASP A 270 0.20 23.79 3.01
C ASP A 270 -1.14 23.70 3.75
N GLU A 271 -2.10 24.57 3.41
CA GLU A 271 -3.47 24.53 3.93
C GLU A 271 -4.10 23.14 3.77
N SER A 272 -3.70 22.40 2.73
CA SER A 272 -4.14 21.02 2.52
C SER A 272 -3.67 20.04 3.62
N ASN A 273 -2.76 20.42 4.53
CA ASN A 273 -2.37 19.62 5.69
C ASN A 273 -3.41 19.67 6.82
N HIS A 274 -4.27 20.67 6.85
CA HIS A 274 -5.29 20.85 7.89
C HIS A 274 -6.49 19.95 7.62
N LYS A 275 -6.79 19.06 8.56
CA LYS A 275 -7.88 18.07 8.44
C LYS A 275 -8.96 18.34 9.48
N PRO A 276 -10.18 18.70 9.05
CA PRO A 276 -11.27 18.90 9.98
C PRO A 276 -11.68 17.59 10.64
N VAL A 277 -11.91 17.64 11.94
CA VAL A 277 -12.54 16.58 12.73
C VAL A 277 -13.71 17.23 13.46
N SER A 278 -14.89 17.17 12.85
CA SER A 278 -16.11 17.85 13.30
C SER A 278 -17.28 16.87 13.49
N GLY A 279 -18.39 17.36 14.06
CA GLY A 279 -19.62 16.57 14.26
C GLY A 279 -19.41 15.30 15.09
N LYS A 280 -19.94 14.17 14.62
CA LYS A 280 -19.82 12.85 15.28
C LYS A 280 -18.36 12.47 15.58
N ALA A 281 -17.42 12.83 14.69
CA ALA A 281 -16.00 12.52 14.87
C ALA A 281 -15.39 13.33 16.01
N ALA A 282 -15.72 14.61 16.13
CA ALA A 282 -15.27 15.45 17.24
C ALA A 282 -15.83 14.96 18.58
N GLN A 283 -17.11 14.57 18.61
CA GLN A 283 -17.73 14.03 19.81
C GLN A 283 -17.04 12.75 20.28
N ALA A 284 -16.88 11.77 19.41
CA ALA A 284 -16.21 10.52 19.75
C ALA A 284 -14.76 10.74 20.19
N LEU A 285 -14.04 11.67 19.54
CA LEU A 285 -12.68 12.04 19.93
C LEU A 285 -12.64 12.68 21.33
N ARG A 286 -13.57 13.59 21.66
CA ARG A 286 -13.69 14.17 23.01
C ARG A 286 -13.94 13.10 24.06
N GLU A 287 -14.88 12.19 23.81
CA GLU A 287 -15.19 11.08 24.73
C GLU A 287 -13.95 10.19 24.98
N TRP A 288 -13.19 9.90 23.93
CA TRP A 288 -11.95 9.14 24.05
C TRP A 288 -10.87 9.90 24.83
N LEU A 289 -10.63 11.18 24.54
CA LEU A 289 -9.62 11.99 25.24
C LEU A 289 -9.98 12.17 26.71
N ALA A 290 -11.26 12.41 27.02
CA ALA A 290 -11.75 12.52 28.40
C ALA A 290 -11.56 11.21 29.19
N LEU A 291 -11.87 10.06 28.59
CA LEU A 291 -11.67 8.75 29.25
C LEU A 291 -10.18 8.40 29.42
N SER A 292 -9.37 8.73 28.41
CA SER A 292 -7.97 8.31 28.37
C SER A 292 -7.02 9.23 29.12
N GLY A 293 -7.41 10.48 29.38
CA GLY A 293 -6.59 11.49 30.04
C GLY A 293 -5.35 11.89 29.23
N ILE A 294 -5.37 11.70 27.91
CA ILE A 294 -4.23 11.97 27.04
C ILE A 294 -4.12 13.48 26.78
N SER A 295 -3.03 14.08 27.25
CA SER A 295 -2.70 15.50 27.01
C SER A 295 -1.56 15.70 26.01
N GLU A 296 -0.68 14.71 25.83
CA GLU A 296 0.50 14.76 24.97
C GLU A 296 0.73 13.45 24.19
N GLY A 297 1.55 13.46 23.15
CA GLY A 297 1.95 12.27 22.40
C GLY A 297 0.81 11.61 21.61
N PRO A 298 0.85 10.29 21.37
CA PRO A 298 -0.10 9.62 20.48
C PRO A 298 -1.54 9.69 20.98
N ILE A 299 -2.45 10.10 20.10
CA ILE A 299 -3.90 10.18 20.38
C ILE A 299 -4.47 8.76 20.59
N PHE A 300 -4.10 7.83 19.71
CA PHE A 300 -4.58 6.44 19.77
C PHE A 300 -3.52 5.53 20.35
N ARG A 301 -3.73 5.10 21.60
CA ARG A 301 -2.78 4.28 22.36
C ARG A 301 -3.25 2.83 22.51
N ARG A 302 -2.30 1.94 22.81
CA ARG A 302 -2.60 0.54 23.12
C ARG A 302 -3.39 0.45 24.44
N LEU A 303 -4.25 -0.57 24.53
CA LEU A 303 -4.99 -0.91 25.75
C LEU A 303 -4.48 -2.26 26.28
N ARG A 304 -4.16 -2.34 27.58
CA ARG A 304 -3.86 -3.61 28.26
C ARG A 304 -5.15 -4.35 28.60
N LYS A 305 -5.02 -5.59 29.09
CA LYS A 305 -6.13 -6.35 29.68
C LYS A 305 -6.78 -5.50 30.79
N GLY A 306 -8.11 -5.45 30.82
CA GLY A 306 -8.87 -4.59 31.75
C GLY A 306 -9.08 -3.15 31.26
N GLY A 307 -8.63 -2.77 30.06
CA GLY A 307 -8.97 -1.45 29.48
C GLY A 307 -8.04 -0.30 29.88
N LYS A 308 -6.94 -0.59 30.60
CA LYS A 308 -5.93 0.42 30.96
C LYS A 308 -5.17 0.94 29.73
N VAL A 309 -5.15 2.26 29.57
CA VAL A 309 -4.43 2.97 28.51
C VAL A 309 -2.92 2.95 28.78
N THR A 310 -2.12 2.65 27.76
CA THR A 310 -0.63 2.68 27.86
C THR A 310 -0.07 4.01 27.36
N ALA A 311 1.24 4.23 27.50
CA ALA A 311 1.94 5.33 26.83
C ALA A 311 2.16 5.06 25.32
N ASP A 312 2.35 3.79 24.94
CA ASP A 312 2.68 3.42 23.57
C ASP A 312 1.55 3.73 22.58
N ALA A 313 1.95 4.23 21.40
CA ALA A 313 1.08 4.33 20.23
C ALA A 313 0.47 2.97 19.85
N LEU A 314 -0.72 3.02 19.27
CA LEU A 314 -1.34 1.85 18.69
C LEU A 314 -0.52 1.33 17.50
N ASP A 315 -0.35 0.02 17.39
CA ASP A 315 0.37 -0.58 16.26
C ASP A 315 -0.45 -0.45 14.95
N PRO A 316 0.18 -0.13 13.79
CA PRO A 316 -0.53 0.01 12.52
C PRO A 316 -1.32 -1.25 12.09
N GLU A 317 -0.86 -2.45 12.44
CA GLU A 317 -1.58 -3.69 12.18
C GLU A 317 -2.79 -3.86 13.12
N ALA A 318 -2.74 -3.29 14.31
CA ALA A 318 -3.89 -3.27 15.21
C ALA A 318 -5.06 -2.49 14.61
N VAL A 319 -4.81 -1.39 13.87
CA VAL A 319 -5.87 -0.65 13.14
C VAL A 319 -6.57 -1.56 12.14
N ARG A 320 -5.82 -2.35 11.36
CA ARG A 320 -6.40 -3.32 10.42
C ARG A 320 -7.26 -4.35 11.15
N LYS A 321 -6.76 -4.91 12.26
CA LYS A 321 -7.51 -5.87 13.08
C LYS A 321 -8.78 -5.26 13.70
N ILE A 322 -8.75 -4.00 14.12
CA ILE A 322 -9.92 -3.28 14.63
C ILE A 322 -10.98 -3.18 13.54
N VAL A 323 -10.63 -2.69 12.35
CA VAL A 323 -11.58 -2.60 11.23
C VAL A 323 -12.19 -3.97 10.91
N GLN A 324 -11.35 -5.00 10.78
CA GLN A 324 -11.82 -6.36 10.48
C GLN A 324 -12.75 -6.91 11.55
N ARG A 325 -12.39 -6.77 12.83
CA ARG A 325 -13.20 -7.23 13.95
C ARG A 325 -14.55 -6.51 13.99
N ARG A 326 -14.56 -5.18 13.85
CA ARG A 326 -15.79 -4.39 13.92
C ARG A 326 -16.70 -4.66 12.71
N CYS A 327 -16.14 -4.86 11.51
CA CYS A 327 -16.90 -5.29 10.34
C CYS A 327 -17.51 -6.69 10.54
N ALA A 328 -16.75 -7.63 11.13
CA ALA A 328 -17.26 -8.96 11.43
C ALA A 328 -18.39 -8.94 12.47
N LEU A 329 -18.26 -8.13 13.53
CA LEU A 329 -19.33 -7.93 14.51
C LEU A 329 -20.58 -7.29 13.91
N ALA A 330 -20.42 -6.43 12.90
CA ALA A 330 -21.53 -5.80 12.18
C ALA A 330 -22.17 -6.72 11.13
N GLY A 331 -21.70 -7.96 10.98
CA GLY A 331 -22.24 -8.91 10.01
C GLY A 331 -22.01 -8.53 8.54
N LEU A 332 -21.05 -7.64 8.25
CA LEU A 332 -20.86 -7.14 6.89
C LEU A 332 -20.27 -8.20 5.96
N PRO A 333 -20.88 -8.45 4.78
CA PRO A 333 -20.32 -9.37 3.80
C PRO A 333 -19.11 -8.75 3.10
N GLY A 334 -18.03 -9.52 2.95
CA GLY A 334 -16.86 -9.15 2.15
C GLY A 334 -15.55 -9.02 2.93
N GLN A 335 -14.54 -8.45 2.28
CA GLN A 335 -13.19 -8.30 2.83
C GLN A 335 -12.88 -6.84 3.11
N PHE A 336 -12.75 -6.51 4.40
CA PHE A 336 -12.49 -5.16 4.86
C PHE A 336 -11.06 -5.01 5.41
N SER A 337 -10.50 -3.80 5.29
CA SER A 337 -9.30 -3.40 6.01
C SER A 337 -9.23 -1.88 6.21
N ALA A 338 -8.14 -1.37 6.77
CA ALA A 338 -7.92 0.08 6.88
C ALA A 338 -8.07 0.83 5.55
N HIS A 339 -7.78 0.19 4.41
CA HIS A 339 -7.99 0.82 3.08
C HIS A 339 -9.47 0.97 2.72
N SER A 340 -10.36 0.12 3.27
CA SER A 340 -11.82 0.19 3.08
C SER A 340 -12.41 1.51 3.58
N LEU A 341 -11.85 2.09 4.65
CA LEU A 341 -12.26 3.43 5.14
C LEU A 341 -11.92 4.51 4.11
N ARG A 342 -10.74 4.41 3.48
CA ARG A 342 -10.30 5.38 2.47
C ARG A 342 -11.10 5.28 1.19
N SER A 343 -11.27 4.08 0.65
CA SER A 343 -12.11 3.87 -0.52
C SER A 343 -13.57 4.22 -0.22
N GLY A 344 -14.06 3.88 0.97
CA GLY A 344 -15.37 4.26 1.50
C GLY A 344 -15.59 5.77 1.46
N PHE A 345 -14.67 6.54 2.04
CA PHE A 345 -14.77 8.00 2.07
C PHE A 345 -14.85 8.60 0.67
N VAL A 346 -14.00 8.14 -0.25
CA VAL A 346 -13.98 8.64 -1.64
C VAL A 346 -15.24 8.24 -2.41
N THR A 347 -15.73 7.02 -2.20
CA THR A 347 -16.95 6.52 -2.84
C THR A 347 -18.16 7.31 -2.33
N GLU A 348 -18.24 7.53 -1.01
CA GLU A 348 -19.32 8.30 -0.38
C GLU A 348 -19.30 9.78 -0.81
N ALA A 349 -18.11 10.38 -0.94
CA ALA A 349 -17.98 11.74 -1.45
C ALA A 349 -18.52 11.85 -2.88
N GLY A 350 -18.29 10.83 -3.72
CA GLY A 350 -18.84 10.78 -5.07
C GLY A 350 -20.34 10.53 -5.12
N SER A 351 -20.91 9.76 -4.19
CA SER A 351 -22.37 9.54 -4.11
C SER A 351 -23.14 10.72 -3.50
N GLN A 352 -22.44 11.63 -2.82
CA GLN A 352 -22.98 12.89 -2.27
C GLN A 352 -22.60 14.12 -3.10
N ASP A 353 -22.03 13.92 -4.30
CA ASP A 353 -21.63 14.99 -5.23
C ASP A 353 -20.72 16.07 -4.61
N ILE A 354 -19.92 15.67 -3.61
CA ILE A 354 -18.91 16.55 -3.02
C ILE A 354 -17.85 16.83 -4.09
N PRO A 355 -17.54 18.10 -4.41
CA PRO A 355 -16.60 18.43 -5.48
C PRO A 355 -15.29 17.63 -5.39
N ALA A 356 -14.96 16.92 -6.47
CA ALA A 356 -13.83 15.99 -6.52
C ALA A 356 -12.52 16.59 -6.02
N ILE A 357 -12.24 17.85 -6.36
CA ILE A 357 -11.05 18.58 -5.89
C ILE A 357 -11.02 18.69 -4.37
N LYS A 358 -12.13 19.07 -3.72
CA LYS A 358 -12.23 19.18 -2.26
C LYS A 358 -11.97 17.83 -1.58
N ALA A 359 -12.60 16.77 -2.08
CA ALA A 359 -12.39 15.42 -1.56
C ALA A 359 -10.96 14.89 -1.82
N MET A 360 -10.36 15.24 -2.95
CA MET A 360 -8.98 14.88 -3.30
C MET A 360 -7.95 15.58 -2.40
N LEU A 361 -8.12 16.88 -2.14
CA LEU A 361 -7.32 17.65 -1.18
C LEU A 361 -7.42 17.06 0.22
N LEU A 362 -8.64 16.75 0.67
CA LEU A 362 -8.82 16.16 1.99
C LEU A 362 -8.14 14.80 2.09
N THR A 363 -8.29 13.95 1.07
CA THR A 363 -7.72 12.60 1.03
C THR A 363 -6.19 12.58 0.79
N GLY A 364 -5.60 13.58 0.15
CA GLY A 364 -4.17 13.61 -0.18
C GLY A 364 -3.79 12.55 -1.24
N HIS A 365 -4.65 12.32 -2.24
CA HIS A 365 -4.29 11.48 -3.39
C HIS A 365 -3.35 12.26 -4.33
N LYS A 366 -2.19 11.67 -4.66
CA LYS A 366 -1.27 12.23 -5.66
C LYS A 366 -1.70 11.95 -7.11
N LYS A 367 -2.37 10.81 -7.35
CA LYS A 367 -2.79 10.39 -8.68
C LYS A 367 -4.30 10.51 -8.79
N ALA A 368 -4.76 11.41 -9.66
CA ALA A 368 -6.18 11.64 -9.92
C ALA A 368 -6.89 10.36 -10.40
N GLU A 369 -6.24 9.57 -11.27
CA GLU A 369 -6.81 8.32 -11.82
C GLU A 369 -7.25 7.32 -10.73
N THR A 370 -6.40 7.11 -9.72
CA THR A 370 -6.72 6.19 -8.61
C THR A 370 -7.89 6.71 -7.76
N PHE A 371 -7.96 8.02 -7.56
CA PHE A 371 -9.07 8.66 -6.85
C PHE A 371 -10.37 8.55 -7.65
N MET A 372 -10.35 8.93 -8.94
CA MET A 372 -11.52 8.90 -9.81
C MET A 372 -12.10 7.50 -9.96
N GLY A 373 -11.27 6.45 -9.92
CA GLY A 373 -11.75 5.07 -9.95
C GLY A 373 -12.60 4.65 -8.75
N TYR A 374 -12.50 5.32 -7.59
CA TYR A 374 -13.41 5.13 -6.45
C TYR A 374 -14.54 6.16 -6.46
N TYR A 375 -14.23 7.42 -6.80
CA TYR A 375 -15.21 8.51 -6.82
C TYR A 375 -16.35 8.22 -7.81
N ARG A 376 -16.01 7.81 -9.04
CA ARG A 376 -17.00 7.42 -10.06
C ARG A 376 -17.83 6.22 -9.62
N ALA A 377 -17.25 5.28 -8.87
CA ALA A 377 -17.98 4.09 -8.40
C ALA A 377 -19.17 4.46 -7.50
N GLY A 378 -19.06 5.55 -6.72
CA GLY A 378 -20.18 6.07 -5.91
C GLY A 378 -21.24 6.82 -6.72
N ASN A 379 -20.89 7.30 -7.91
CA ASN A 379 -21.77 8.08 -8.77
C ASN A 379 -22.40 7.22 -9.89
N VAL A 380 -21.97 5.96 -10.11
CA VAL A 380 -22.45 5.14 -11.26
C VAL A 380 -23.97 5.08 -11.38
N LEU A 381 -24.68 4.89 -10.27
CA LEU A 381 -26.15 4.78 -10.26
C LEU A 381 -26.88 6.13 -10.23
N LYS A 382 -26.16 7.22 -9.95
CA LYS A 382 -26.68 8.60 -9.91
C LYS A 382 -26.25 9.42 -11.13
N ASN A 383 -25.53 8.81 -12.06
CA ASN A 383 -24.99 9.52 -13.20
C ASN A 383 -26.13 9.93 -14.13
N GLU A 384 -26.43 11.23 -14.13
CA GLU A 384 -27.45 11.87 -14.98
C GLU A 384 -27.20 11.60 -16.47
N ALA A 385 -25.95 11.32 -16.88
CA ALA A 385 -25.64 10.90 -18.25
C ALA A 385 -26.38 9.61 -18.65
N GLY A 386 -26.77 8.76 -17.68
CA GLY A 386 -27.59 7.57 -17.91
C GLY A 386 -29.08 7.85 -18.05
N ARG A 387 -29.52 9.08 -17.72
CA ARG A 387 -30.91 9.57 -17.75
C ARG A 387 -31.13 10.67 -18.78
N LEU A 388 -30.21 10.82 -19.74
CA LEU A 388 -30.30 11.87 -20.77
C LEU A 388 -31.52 11.73 -21.70
N LEU A 389 -32.20 10.59 -21.63
CA LEU A 389 -33.42 10.29 -22.38
C LEU A 389 -34.64 10.16 -21.47
N ASP A 390 -34.46 10.32 -20.16
CA ASP A 390 -35.58 10.34 -19.22
C ASP A 390 -36.13 11.77 -19.24
N ASP A 391 -37.45 11.92 -19.42
CA ASP A 391 -38.11 13.23 -19.34
C ASP A 391 -38.06 13.71 -17.87
N GLU A 392 -38.02 15.03 -17.64
CA GLU A 392 -37.75 15.63 -16.31
C GLU A 392 -38.80 15.30 -15.22
N ASP A 393 -39.86 14.54 -15.53
CA ASP A 393 -41.03 14.30 -14.67
C ASP A 393 -41.36 12.81 -14.37
N ASP A 394 -40.51 11.83 -14.70
CA ASP A 394 -40.72 10.40 -14.37
C ASP A 394 -40.06 9.89 -13.08
#